data_AF-A0A821FBP6-F1
#
_entry.id   AF-A0A821FBP6-F1
#
_cell.length_a   1.000
_cell.length_b   1.000
_cell.length_c   1.000
_cell.angle_alpha   90.00
_cell.angle_beta   90.00
_cell.angle_gamma   90.00
#
_symmetry.space_group_name_H-M   'P 1'
#
loop_
_entity.id
_entity.type
_entity.pdbx_description
1 polymer ?
#
loop_
_entity_poly.entity_id
_entity_poly.type
_entity_poly.pdbx_seq_one_letter_code
_entity_poly.pdbx_strand_id
1 'polypeptide(L)'
;TYELFLIDRNITNDALSVNSFRTLRPLNVLTYSHMPHHSCLCSYHENVNLLLKPLSKCINNPNLVSLQSFSKALVCNEDDENCMFNRCSLCANYFNDKFRKYVLNPAQKIQWYQWVFKNGYSEKQEFNGTIHQCLNTLEAQLESFLIHVFIKRRQATYFEMIKSISDKETICVQVDYSENFRLEVQDAVQGSFYTKKAVSLFTCYAWSLDTGYSFVYVSNNLSHDKYCITAALDDLFDKLKIKFNELKEVHVFSDGAAQQFKQKFLFRNLCRLFETFDSGHFFATSHGKGVVDGIGGSIKRLVYRSILSGQKCTSAADFITIARSKTNNIELCEIEQYRIDNAKIKLERIFQSLKSVPETKKIHSVKVLSNNSIEHKYYSSSLTKKTHRFEI
;
A
#
# COMPACT_ATOMS: atom_id res chain seq x y z
N THR A 1 14.43 14.79 25.74
CA THR A 1 14.79 13.35 25.79
C THR A 1 15.39 13.04 27.15
N TYR A 2 15.54 11.78 27.54
CA TYR A 2 16.14 11.40 28.83
C TYR A 2 17.51 12.07 29.05
N GLU A 3 18.39 12.03 28.05
CA GLU A 3 19.71 12.70 28.12
C GLU A 3 19.60 14.22 28.31
N LEU A 4 18.72 14.89 27.55
CA LEU A 4 18.47 16.33 27.73
C LEU A 4 17.91 16.66 29.11
N PHE A 5 17.10 15.78 29.70
CA PHE A 5 16.56 15.97 31.04
C PHE A 5 17.64 15.83 32.11
N LEU A 6 18.54 14.86 31.97
CA LEU A 6 19.69 14.72 32.86
C LEU A 6 20.61 15.93 32.79
N ILE A 7 20.87 16.43 31.57
CA ILE A 7 21.69 17.63 31.34
C ILE A 7 21.03 18.86 31.95
N ASP A 8 19.75 19.11 31.65
CA ASP A 8 18.99 20.27 32.16
C ASP A 8 18.91 20.30 33.70
N ARG A 9 18.87 19.12 34.32
CA ARG A 9 18.72 18.98 35.77
C ARG A 9 20.02 18.69 36.50
N ASN A 10 21.16 18.67 35.82
CA ASN A 10 22.46 18.27 36.38
C ASN A 10 22.39 16.95 37.17
N ILE A 11 21.61 15.98 36.66
CA ILE A 11 21.47 14.66 37.27
C ILE A 11 22.52 13.74 36.65
N THR A 12 23.34 13.11 37.49
CA THR A 12 24.31 12.10 37.04
C THR A 12 23.57 10.85 36.55
N ASN A 13 24.12 10.19 35.52
CA ASN A 13 23.47 9.04 34.86
C ASN A 13 23.12 7.88 35.83
N ASP A 14 23.80 7.81 36.97
CA ASP A 14 23.61 6.76 37.99
C ASP A 14 22.46 7.05 38.96
N ALA A 15 21.95 8.29 39.03
CA ALA A 15 20.95 8.71 40.01
C ALA A 15 19.49 8.49 39.57
N LEU A 16 19.23 8.38 38.26
CA LEU A 16 17.88 8.19 37.72
C LEU A 16 17.94 7.29 36.50
N SER A 17 17.48 6.04 36.61
CA SER A 17 17.45 5.14 35.44
C SER A 17 16.47 5.61 34.36
N VAL A 18 16.71 5.22 33.10
CA VAL A 18 15.78 5.43 31.97
C VAL A 18 14.39 4.88 32.28
N ASN A 19 14.31 3.75 32.99
CA ASN A 19 13.05 3.12 33.33
C ASN A 19 12.28 3.96 34.37
N SER A 20 12.96 4.42 35.43
CA SER A 20 12.38 5.32 36.43
C SER A 20 11.93 6.64 35.81
N PHE A 21 12.72 7.20 34.89
CA PHE A 21 12.32 8.39 34.13
C PHE A 21 11.05 8.16 33.28
N ARG A 22 10.88 6.97 32.71
CA ARG A 22 9.68 6.61 31.93
C ARG A 22 8.46 6.39 32.82
N THR A 23 8.60 5.79 33.99
CA THR A 23 7.49 5.51 34.92
C THR A 23 7.04 6.74 35.69
N LEU A 24 7.95 7.67 36.01
CA LEU A 24 7.65 8.96 36.65
C LEU A 24 7.05 10.00 35.68
N ARG A 25 6.71 9.59 34.45
CA ARG A 25 6.04 10.44 33.49
C ARG A 25 4.67 10.87 34.04
N PRO A 26 4.34 12.17 34.04
CA PRO A 26 3.03 12.65 34.46
C PRO A 26 1.90 11.95 33.69
N LEU A 27 0.82 11.59 34.39
CA LEU A 27 -0.31 10.83 33.82
C LEU A 27 -0.96 11.53 32.61
N ASN A 28 -0.90 12.86 32.56
CA ASN A 28 -1.41 13.68 31.45
C ASN A 28 -0.48 13.70 30.22
N VAL A 29 0.75 13.15 30.31
CA VAL A 29 1.68 13.04 29.19
C VAL A 29 1.57 11.62 28.60
N LEU A 30 0.65 11.46 27.66
CA LEU A 30 0.45 10.20 26.96
C LEU A 30 1.63 9.89 26.04
N THR A 31 2.00 8.61 25.95
CA THR A 31 2.95 8.15 24.92
C THR A 31 2.29 8.24 23.55
N TYR A 32 3.10 8.27 22.48
CA TYR A 32 2.59 8.07 21.13
C TYR A 32 1.78 6.77 20.98
N SER A 33 2.18 5.69 21.67
CA SER A 33 1.43 4.43 21.66
C SER A 33 0.04 4.52 22.31
N HIS A 34 -0.18 5.46 23.23
CA HIS A 34 -1.49 5.75 23.83
C HIS A 34 -2.30 6.80 23.06
N MET A 35 -1.72 7.43 22.04
CA MET A 35 -2.40 8.36 21.14
C MET A 35 -2.16 7.97 19.69
N PRO A 36 -2.58 6.76 19.27
CA PRO A 36 -2.35 6.31 17.91
C PRO A 36 -3.10 7.23 16.93
N HIS A 37 -2.36 7.86 16.02
CA HIS A 37 -2.97 8.55 14.89
C HIS A 37 -3.43 7.52 13.85
N HIS A 38 -4.73 7.28 13.77
CA HIS A 38 -5.32 6.36 12.80
C HIS A 38 -5.50 7.06 11.44
N SER A 39 -4.53 6.89 10.54
CA SER A 39 -4.55 7.46 9.20
C SER A 39 -4.44 6.40 8.10
N CYS A 40 -4.76 6.81 6.85
CA CYS A 40 -4.74 5.94 5.66
C CYS A 40 -5.62 4.70 5.78
N LEU A 41 -6.81 4.86 6.39
CA LEU A 41 -7.77 3.77 6.53
C LEU A 41 -8.40 3.41 5.18
N CYS A 42 -8.74 2.13 5.02
CA CYS A 42 -9.43 1.64 3.84
C CYS A 42 -10.89 2.09 3.85
N SER A 43 -11.32 2.85 2.82
CA SER A 43 -12.68 3.38 2.71
C SER A 43 -13.76 2.29 2.72
N TYR A 44 -13.52 1.14 2.10
CA TYR A 44 -14.44 -0.01 2.11
C TYR A 44 -14.75 -0.49 3.53
N HIS A 45 -13.73 -0.54 4.41
CA HIS A 45 -13.91 -0.99 5.79
C HIS A 45 -14.43 0.14 6.68
N GLU A 46 -13.85 1.34 6.56
CA GLU A 46 -14.22 2.45 7.44
C GLU A 46 -15.64 2.95 7.15
N ASN A 47 -16.11 2.96 5.91
CA ASN A 47 -17.50 3.34 5.63
C ASN A 47 -18.52 2.37 6.22
N VAL A 48 -18.25 1.06 6.15
CA VAL A 48 -19.08 0.06 6.83
C VAL A 48 -19.02 0.27 8.34
N ASN A 49 -17.81 0.44 8.91
CA ASN A 49 -17.63 0.71 10.33
C ASN A 49 -18.40 1.95 10.81
N LEU A 50 -18.36 3.04 10.04
CA LEU A 50 -19.08 4.27 10.36
C LEU A 50 -20.61 4.12 10.31
N LEU A 51 -21.14 3.21 9.48
CA LEU A 51 -22.56 2.86 9.44
C LEU A 51 -22.94 1.93 10.61
N LEU A 52 -22.08 0.98 10.98
CA LEU A 52 -22.33 0.07 12.10
C LEU A 52 -22.36 0.79 13.46
N LYS A 53 -21.52 1.82 13.66
CA LYS A 53 -21.42 2.56 14.93
C LYS A 53 -22.75 3.13 15.47
N PRO A 54 -23.57 3.85 14.68
CA PRO A 54 -24.89 4.28 15.15
C PRO A 54 -25.91 3.14 15.17
N LEU A 55 -25.85 2.20 14.22
CA LEU A 55 -26.78 1.06 14.17
C LEU A 55 -26.67 0.17 15.41
N SER A 56 -25.45 -0.10 15.90
CA SER A 56 -25.22 -0.93 17.09
C SER A 56 -25.75 -0.29 18.38
N LYS A 57 -25.97 1.02 18.41
CA LYS A 57 -26.61 1.73 19.55
C LYS A 57 -28.13 1.62 19.53
N CYS A 58 -28.73 1.38 18.37
CA CYS A 58 -30.18 1.37 18.19
C CYS A 58 -30.74 -0.04 17.96
N ILE A 59 -29.91 -0.99 17.53
CA ILE A 59 -30.28 -2.37 17.27
C ILE A 59 -29.48 -3.25 18.22
N ASN A 60 -30.16 -3.92 19.15
CA ASN A 60 -29.53 -4.84 20.07
C ASN A 60 -29.14 -6.14 19.35
N ASN A 61 -28.00 -6.12 18.65
CA ASN A 61 -27.48 -7.25 17.90
C ASN A 61 -25.95 -7.32 18.04
N PRO A 62 -25.41 -8.40 18.62
CA PRO A 62 -23.97 -8.52 18.87
C PRO A 62 -23.14 -8.52 17.57
N ASN A 63 -23.75 -8.87 16.43
CA ASN A 63 -23.04 -8.90 15.14
C ASN A 63 -22.70 -7.49 14.62
N LEU A 64 -23.35 -6.43 15.11
CA LEU A 64 -23.09 -5.04 14.70
C LEU A 64 -21.93 -4.38 15.46
N VAL A 65 -21.33 -5.05 16.44
CA VAL A 65 -20.32 -4.45 17.34
C VAL A 65 -18.96 -4.30 16.65
N SER A 66 -18.62 -5.17 15.70
CA SER A 66 -17.35 -5.14 14.99
C SER A 66 -17.49 -5.54 13.52
N LEU A 67 -16.55 -5.10 12.69
CA LEU A 67 -16.49 -5.54 11.28
C LEU A 67 -16.31 -7.06 11.15
N GLN A 68 -15.60 -7.69 12.08
CA GLN A 68 -15.35 -9.13 12.05
C GLN A 68 -16.63 -9.92 12.32
N SER A 69 -17.33 -9.60 13.42
CA SER A 69 -18.62 -10.21 13.74
C SER A 69 -19.66 -9.95 12.65
N PHE A 70 -19.65 -8.74 12.07
CA PHE A 70 -20.57 -8.35 11.01
C PHE A 70 -20.33 -9.18 9.74
N SER A 71 -19.09 -9.22 9.25
CA SER A 71 -18.71 -9.99 8.05
C SER A 71 -19.07 -11.46 8.21
N LYS A 72 -18.72 -12.07 9.35
CA LYS A 72 -18.99 -13.48 9.64
C LYS A 72 -20.48 -13.80 9.67
N ALA A 73 -21.31 -12.87 10.16
CA ALA A 73 -22.76 -13.09 10.20
C ALA A 73 -23.41 -13.04 8.80
N LEU A 74 -22.82 -12.32 7.84
CA LEU A 74 -23.37 -12.15 6.50
C LEU A 74 -23.23 -13.37 5.59
N VAL A 75 -22.28 -14.27 5.87
CA VAL A 75 -21.94 -15.39 4.98
C VAL A 75 -21.97 -16.74 5.69
N CYS A 76 -22.11 -17.83 4.92
CA CYS A 76 -21.97 -19.18 5.46
C CYS A 76 -20.50 -19.53 5.74
N ASN A 77 -19.59 -19.13 4.84
CA ASN A 77 -18.16 -19.38 4.94
C ASN A 77 -17.38 -18.15 4.41
N GLU A 78 -16.50 -17.60 5.23
CA GLU A 78 -15.66 -16.44 4.86
C GLU A 78 -14.54 -16.76 3.86
N ASP A 79 -14.21 -18.05 3.69
CA ASP A 79 -13.20 -18.54 2.76
C ASP A 79 -13.78 -19.04 1.43
N ASP A 80 -15.11 -19.08 1.31
CA ASP A 80 -15.79 -19.48 0.07
C ASP A 80 -16.01 -18.27 -0.86
N GLU A 81 -15.56 -18.39 -2.11
CA GLU A 81 -15.71 -17.32 -3.10
C GLU A 81 -17.19 -17.02 -3.36
N ASN A 82 -18.06 -18.04 -3.49
CA ASN A 82 -19.47 -17.81 -3.81
C ASN A 82 -20.20 -17.06 -2.69
N CYS A 83 -19.90 -17.37 -1.43
CA CYS A 83 -20.40 -16.65 -0.28
C CYS A 83 -19.96 -15.17 -0.31
N MET A 84 -18.67 -14.92 -0.47
CA MET A 84 -18.12 -13.56 -0.39
C MET A 84 -18.41 -12.69 -1.63
N PHE A 85 -18.75 -13.31 -2.76
CA PHE A 85 -19.14 -12.64 -4.01
C PHE A 85 -20.66 -12.54 -4.18
N ASN A 86 -21.43 -12.81 -3.12
CA ASN A 86 -22.89 -12.74 -3.12
C ASN A 86 -23.56 -13.65 -4.18
N ARG A 87 -22.98 -14.84 -4.41
CA ARG A 87 -23.49 -15.86 -5.34
C ARG A 87 -24.07 -17.09 -4.63
N CYS A 88 -23.89 -17.19 -3.31
CA CYS A 88 -24.40 -18.31 -2.52
C CYS A 88 -25.89 -18.11 -2.17
N SER A 89 -26.72 -19.07 -2.55
CA SER A 89 -28.17 -19.03 -2.26
C SER A 89 -28.50 -19.17 -0.77
N LEU A 90 -27.63 -19.81 0.03
CA LEU A 90 -27.86 -20.06 1.46
C LEU A 90 -27.73 -18.79 2.30
N CYS A 91 -26.75 -17.93 2.00
CA CYS A 91 -26.54 -16.68 2.75
C CYS A 91 -27.09 -15.43 2.06
N ALA A 92 -27.69 -15.55 0.86
CA ALA A 92 -28.22 -14.42 0.09
C ALA A 92 -29.15 -13.50 0.91
N ASN A 93 -29.92 -14.05 1.85
CA ASN A 93 -30.88 -13.30 2.68
C ASN A 93 -30.40 -13.04 4.12
N TYR A 94 -29.16 -13.39 4.48
CA TYR A 94 -28.68 -13.23 5.87
C TYR A 94 -28.68 -11.79 6.35
N PHE A 95 -28.51 -10.80 5.46
CA PHE A 95 -28.64 -9.40 5.86
C PHE A 95 -30.04 -9.09 6.42
N ASN A 96 -31.08 -9.54 5.71
CA ASN A 96 -32.47 -9.35 6.12
C ASN A 96 -32.77 -10.16 7.39
N ASP A 97 -32.42 -11.45 7.38
CA ASP A 97 -32.74 -12.38 8.46
C ASP A 97 -32.03 -12.07 9.77
N LYS A 98 -30.77 -11.63 9.70
CA LYS A 98 -29.93 -11.43 10.88
C LYS A 98 -29.81 -9.99 11.32
N PHE A 99 -30.22 -9.01 10.51
CA PHE A 99 -30.11 -7.59 10.88
C PHE A 99 -31.43 -6.84 10.78
N ARG A 100 -32.09 -6.84 9.60
CA ARG A 100 -33.34 -6.06 9.43
C ARG A 100 -34.47 -6.51 10.36
N LYS A 101 -34.62 -7.83 10.59
CA LYS A 101 -35.67 -8.38 11.47
C LYS A 101 -35.57 -7.91 12.93
N TYR A 102 -34.39 -7.47 13.37
CA TYR A 102 -34.16 -7.01 14.75
C TYR A 102 -34.41 -5.51 14.96
N VAL A 103 -34.85 -4.79 13.92
CA VAL A 103 -35.12 -3.35 13.99
C VAL A 103 -36.52 -3.11 14.55
N LEU A 104 -36.61 -2.60 15.78
CA LEU A 104 -37.89 -2.30 16.43
C LEU A 104 -38.54 -1.01 15.92
N ASN A 105 -37.75 0.05 15.69
CA ASN A 105 -38.24 1.34 15.22
C ASN A 105 -37.47 1.82 13.97
N PRO A 106 -37.86 1.38 12.75
CA PRO A 106 -37.13 1.73 11.53
C PRO A 106 -37.17 3.23 11.18
N ALA A 107 -38.15 3.97 11.71
CA ALA A 107 -38.33 5.40 11.48
C ALA A 107 -37.51 6.28 12.44
N GLN A 108 -36.90 5.70 13.48
CA GLN A 108 -36.04 6.42 14.42
C GLN A 108 -34.94 7.17 13.66
N LYS A 109 -34.76 8.45 14.00
CA LYS A 109 -33.73 9.30 13.43
C LYS A 109 -32.37 8.99 14.04
N ILE A 110 -31.36 8.87 13.18
CA ILE A 110 -29.96 8.67 13.54
C ILE A 110 -29.06 9.51 12.64
N GLN A 111 -27.84 9.71 13.12
CA GLN A 111 -26.77 10.41 12.42
C GLN A 111 -25.61 9.43 12.18
N TRP A 112 -25.00 9.50 11.01
CA TRP A 112 -23.83 8.69 10.66
C TRP A 112 -22.86 9.48 9.79
N TYR A 113 -21.64 8.97 9.64
CA TYR A 113 -20.62 9.57 8.77
C TYR A 113 -20.26 8.63 7.64
N GLN A 114 -19.77 9.16 6.52
CA GLN A 114 -19.12 8.38 5.47
C GLN A 114 -17.97 9.18 4.84
N TRP A 115 -16.94 8.48 4.40
CA TRP A 115 -15.95 9.02 3.47
C TRP A 115 -16.50 8.97 2.05
N VAL A 116 -16.60 10.13 1.41
CA VAL A 116 -17.11 10.30 0.06
C VAL A 116 -16.03 10.93 -0.81
N PHE A 117 -15.85 10.40 -2.03
CA PHE A 117 -14.92 10.98 -3.00
C PHE A 117 -15.67 11.99 -3.88
N LYS A 118 -15.30 13.27 -3.77
CA LYS A 118 -15.87 14.38 -4.55
C LYS A 118 -14.75 15.32 -4.99
N ASN A 119 -14.85 15.88 -6.19
CA ASN A 119 -13.92 16.88 -6.71
C ASN A 119 -12.43 16.47 -6.64
N GLY A 120 -12.13 15.18 -6.79
CA GLY A 120 -10.76 14.66 -6.80
C GLY A 120 -10.15 14.36 -5.43
N TYR A 121 -10.88 14.57 -4.32
CA TYR A 121 -10.42 14.24 -2.97
C TYR A 121 -11.49 13.51 -2.15
N SER A 122 -11.06 12.84 -1.08
CA SER A 122 -11.95 12.18 -0.13
C SER A 122 -12.24 13.10 1.05
N GLU A 123 -13.52 13.27 1.38
CA GLU A 123 -13.95 14.03 2.56
C GLU A 123 -14.91 13.22 3.42
N LYS A 124 -14.85 13.43 4.73
CA LYS A 124 -15.76 12.79 5.67
C LYS A 124 -17.00 13.66 5.79
N GLN A 125 -18.12 13.16 5.32
CA GLN A 125 -19.42 13.85 5.37
C GLN A 125 -20.32 13.25 6.45
N GLU A 126 -21.13 14.11 7.04
CA GLU A 126 -22.19 13.74 7.97
C GLU A 126 -23.52 13.57 7.25
N PHE A 127 -24.29 12.56 7.65
CA PHE A 127 -25.62 12.26 7.13
C PHE A 127 -26.60 12.13 8.29
N ASN A 128 -27.82 12.59 8.05
CA ASN A 128 -28.94 12.53 8.98
C ASN A 128 -30.13 11.85 8.29
N GLY A 129 -30.71 10.84 8.93
CA GLY A 129 -31.76 10.03 8.32
C GLY A 129 -32.40 9.07 9.30
N THR A 130 -33.13 8.09 8.82
CA THR A 130 -33.72 7.03 9.65
C THR A 130 -32.82 5.80 9.73
N ILE A 131 -33.06 4.93 10.72
CA ILE A 131 -32.42 3.60 10.79
C ILE A 131 -32.61 2.84 9.47
N HIS A 132 -33.81 2.88 8.89
CA HIS A 132 -34.09 2.25 7.60
C HIS A 132 -33.20 2.78 6.47
N GLN A 133 -33.03 4.11 6.38
CA GLN A 133 -32.17 4.73 5.37
C GLN A 133 -30.70 4.32 5.55
N CYS A 134 -30.19 4.32 6.78
CA CYS A 134 -28.82 3.89 7.09
C CYS A 134 -28.60 2.41 6.75
N LEU A 135 -29.58 1.53 7.01
CA LEU A 135 -29.51 0.11 6.62
C LEU A 135 -29.51 -0.09 5.11
N ASN A 136 -30.30 0.69 4.36
CA ASN A 136 -30.27 0.65 2.89
C ASN A 136 -28.91 1.10 2.36
N THR A 137 -28.30 2.13 2.96
CA THR A 137 -26.94 2.57 2.63
C THR A 137 -25.90 1.49 2.93
N LEU A 138 -26.05 0.79 4.06
CA LEU A 138 -25.19 -0.35 4.42
C LEU A 138 -25.34 -1.51 3.44
N GLU A 139 -26.57 -1.90 3.11
CA GLU A 139 -26.89 -2.98 2.17
C GLU A 139 -26.26 -2.75 0.79
N ALA A 140 -26.38 -1.53 0.27
CA ALA A 140 -25.81 -1.13 -1.01
C ALA A 140 -24.28 -1.25 -1.07
N GLN A 141 -23.58 -1.32 0.07
CA GLN A 141 -22.13 -1.45 0.14
C GLN A 141 -21.66 -2.89 0.37
N LEU A 142 -22.56 -3.82 0.75
CA LEU A 142 -22.18 -5.15 1.23
C LEU A 142 -21.42 -5.97 0.19
N GLU A 143 -21.90 -6.02 -1.05
CA GLU A 143 -21.24 -6.82 -2.09
C GLU A 143 -19.80 -6.35 -2.29
N SER A 144 -19.59 -5.03 -2.47
CA SER A 144 -18.26 -4.46 -2.65
C SER A 144 -17.36 -4.66 -1.43
N PHE A 145 -17.92 -4.58 -0.22
CA PHE A 145 -17.21 -4.80 1.03
C PHE A 145 -16.77 -6.25 1.20
N LEU A 146 -17.67 -7.22 0.99
CA LEU A 146 -17.38 -8.65 1.13
C LEU A 146 -16.34 -9.10 0.09
N ILE A 147 -16.51 -8.72 -1.18
CA ILE A 147 -15.51 -9.01 -2.21
C ILE A 147 -14.16 -8.43 -1.80
N HIS A 148 -14.11 -7.18 -1.33
CA HIS A 148 -12.87 -6.53 -0.91
C HIS A 148 -12.21 -7.23 0.28
N VAL A 149 -12.98 -7.65 1.29
CA VAL A 149 -12.50 -8.44 2.45
C VAL A 149 -11.88 -9.75 1.98
N PHE A 150 -12.56 -10.47 1.08
CA PHE A 150 -12.06 -11.73 0.54
C PHE A 150 -10.76 -11.53 -0.23
N ILE A 151 -10.73 -10.61 -1.20
CA ILE A 151 -9.53 -10.34 -2.01
C ILE A 151 -8.36 -9.92 -1.14
N LYS A 152 -8.59 -9.02 -0.16
CA LYS A 152 -7.56 -8.61 0.81
C LYS A 152 -6.93 -9.84 1.49
N ARG A 153 -7.76 -10.74 2.03
CA ARG A 153 -7.29 -11.94 2.73
C ARG A 153 -6.52 -12.87 1.78
N ARG A 154 -7.08 -13.18 0.61
CA ARG A 154 -6.44 -14.07 -0.39
C ARG A 154 -5.09 -13.53 -0.86
N GLN A 155 -4.99 -12.23 -1.13
CA GLN A 155 -3.72 -11.61 -1.55
C GLN A 155 -2.69 -11.62 -0.42
N ALA A 156 -3.08 -11.31 0.83
CA ALA A 156 -2.19 -11.36 1.97
C ALA A 156 -1.66 -12.78 2.24
N THR A 157 -2.54 -13.78 2.24
CA THR A 157 -2.14 -15.19 2.39
C THR A 157 -1.19 -15.64 1.28
N TYR A 158 -1.48 -15.26 0.03
CA TYR A 158 -0.61 -15.61 -1.09
C TYR A 158 0.76 -14.93 -1.01
N PHE A 159 0.81 -13.68 -0.55
CA PHE A 159 2.08 -12.97 -0.32
C PHE A 159 2.94 -13.67 0.74
N GLU A 160 2.36 -14.05 1.88
CA GLU A 160 3.09 -14.81 2.91
C GLU A 160 3.54 -16.18 2.41
N MET A 161 2.73 -16.87 1.61
CA MET A 161 3.11 -18.12 0.97
C MET A 161 4.32 -17.94 0.05
N ILE A 162 4.31 -16.96 -0.86
CA ILE A 162 5.44 -16.70 -1.77
C ILE A 162 6.70 -16.32 -0.98
N LYS A 163 6.58 -15.52 0.09
CA LYS A 163 7.70 -15.23 0.98
C LYS A 163 8.27 -16.50 1.63
N SER A 164 7.42 -17.42 2.07
CA SER A 164 7.84 -18.65 2.76
C SER A 164 8.57 -19.65 1.86
N ILE A 165 8.33 -19.60 0.54
CA ILE A 165 9.00 -20.46 -0.45
C ILE A 165 10.13 -19.74 -1.20
N SER A 166 10.36 -18.46 -0.93
CA SER A 166 11.40 -17.69 -1.63
C SER A 166 12.78 -18.21 -1.26
N ASP A 167 13.63 -18.47 -2.25
CA ASP A 167 14.98 -19.03 -2.10
C ASP A 167 15.96 -18.32 -3.06
N LYS A 168 16.98 -19.00 -3.58
CA LYS A 168 17.91 -18.42 -4.58
C LYS A 168 17.38 -18.49 -6.01
N GLU A 169 16.43 -19.38 -6.28
CA GLU A 169 15.81 -19.57 -7.59
C GLU A 169 14.52 -18.77 -7.72
N THR A 170 13.75 -18.64 -6.64
CA THR A 170 12.47 -17.92 -6.60
C THR A 170 12.54 -16.75 -5.62
N ILE A 171 12.36 -15.52 -6.11
CA ILE A 171 12.46 -14.30 -5.29
C ILE A 171 11.10 -13.60 -5.19
N CYS A 172 10.66 -13.31 -3.97
CA CYS A 172 9.56 -12.39 -3.71
C CYS A 172 10.08 -10.96 -3.66
N VAL A 173 9.48 -10.05 -4.42
CA VAL A 173 9.79 -8.62 -4.38
C VAL A 173 8.52 -7.85 -4.04
N GLN A 174 8.58 -6.93 -3.10
CA GLN A 174 7.55 -5.89 -2.92
C GLN A 174 8.12 -4.57 -3.40
N VAL A 175 7.34 -3.83 -4.18
CA VAL A 175 7.69 -2.52 -4.72
C VAL A 175 6.60 -1.50 -4.43
N ASP A 176 7.00 -0.25 -4.21
CA ASP A 176 6.09 0.89 -4.08
C ASP A 176 6.81 2.22 -4.35
N TYR A 177 6.06 3.29 -4.59
CA TYR A 177 6.58 4.65 -4.49
C TYR A 177 6.38 5.18 -3.07
N SER A 178 7.47 5.58 -2.45
CA SER A 178 7.37 6.42 -1.26
C SER A 178 7.01 7.85 -1.66
N GLU A 179 6.37 8.61 -0.76
CA GLU A 179 6.07 10.03 -0.98
C GLU A 179 7.32 10.81 -1.46
N ASN A 180 7.15 11.85 -2.28
CA ASN A 180 8.30 12.66 -2.69
C ASN A 180 9.00 13.28 -1.48
N PHE A 181 10.33 13.20 -1.46
CA PHE A 181 11.12 13.85 -0.42
C PHE A 181 11.39 15.29 -0.83
N ARG A 182 10.85 16.23 -0.05
CA ARG A 182 11.15 17.65 -0.22
C ARG A 182 12.60 17.92 0.20
N LEU A 183 13.35 18.51 -0.71
CA LEU A 183 14.73 18.93 -0.47
C LEU A 183 14.70 20.23 0.34
N GLU A 184 14.56 20.06 1.64
CA GLU A 184 14.57 21.15 2.60
C GLU A 184 15.98 21.76 2.70
N VAL A 185 16.03 23.04 3.06
CA VAL A 185 17.27 23.77 3.32
C VAL A 185 17.20 24.26 4.76
N GLN A 186 18.25 24.01 5.53
CA GLN A 186 18.36 24.53 6.89
C GLN A 186 18.52 26.06 6.84
N ASP A 187 17.88 26.77 7.78
CA ASP A 187 17.91 28.24 7.88
C ASP A 187 17.41 28.96 6.61
N ALA A 188 16.44 28.35 5.92
CA ALA A 188 15.91 28.89 4.68
C ALA A 188 15.08 30.16 4.91
N VAL A 189 15.34 31.19 4.10
CA VAL A 189 14.55 32.44 4.09
C VAL A 189 13.11 32.19 3.67
N GLN A 190 12.16 33.04 4.12
CA GLN A 190 10.74 32.88 3.82
C GLN A 190 10.44 32.73 2.31
N GLY A 191 11.19 33.45 1.46
CA GLY A 191 11.03 33.42 0.00
C GLY A 191 11.27 32.04 -0.64
N SER A 192 12.03 31.14 0.01
CA SER A 192 12.31 29.82 -0.54
C SER A 192 11.20 28.80 -0.26
N PHE A 193 10.14 29.17 0.47
CA PHE A 193 9.06 28.26 0.83
C PHE A 193 8.34 27.67 -0.39
N TYR A 194 8.18 28.46 -1.47
CA TYR A 194 7.44 28.07 -2.68
C TYR A 194 8.30 27.42 -3.77
N THR A 195 9.63 27.42 -3.65
CA THR A 195 10.56 26.93 -4.68
C THR A 195 11.22 25.60 -4.32
N LYS A 196 10.65 24.88 -3.35
CA LYS A 196 11.25 23.63 -2.83
C LYS A 196 11.25 22.56 -3.92
N LYS A 197 12.45 22.13 -4.30
CA LYS A 197 12.64 20.93 -5.13
C LYS A 197 12.27 19.69 -4.33
N ALA A 198 11.98 18.61 -5.03
CA ALA A 198 11.79 17.30 -4.42
C ALA A 198 12.46 16.23 -5.27
N VAL A 199 12.67 15.07 -4.67
CA VAL A 199 13.08 13.85 -5.35
C VAL A 199 12.03 12.78 -5.14
N SER A 200 11.86 11.91 -6.13
CA SER A 200 11.01 10.72 -6.03
C SER A 200 11.80 9.53 -5.52
N LEU A 201 11.13 8.62 -4.82
CA LEU A 201 11.73 7.42 -4.26
C LEU A 201 10.89 6.19 -4.64
N PHE A 202 11.45 5.33 -5.46
CA PHE A 202 10.90 4.00 -5.73
C PHE A 202 11.61 2.98 -4.81
N THR A 203 10.85 2.38 -3.92
CA THR A 203 11.35 1.52 -2.84
C THR A 203 11.02 0.07 -3.13
N CYS A 204 12.02 -0.81 -2.98
CA CYS A 204 11.85 -2.24 -3.16
C CYS A 204 12.42 -3.00 -1.98
N TYR A 205 11.81 -4.15 -1.69
CA TYR A 205 12.37 -5.15 -0.82
C TYR A 205 12.26 -6.53 -1.47
N ALA A 206 13.38 -7.26 -1.50
CA ALA A 206 13.44 -8.62 -2.03
C ALA A 206 13.67 -9.62 -0.89
N TRP A 207 12.83 -10.65 -0.76
CA TRP A 207 12.99 -11.78 0.17
C TRP A 207 13.65 -12.97 -0.50
N SER A 208 14.54 -13.65 0.22
CA SER A 208 15.18 -14.91 -0.16
C SER A 208 15.56 -15.68 1.11
N LEU A 209 15.09 -16.93 1.26
CA LEU A 209 15.08 -17.88 2.40
C LEU A 209 15.37 -17.35 3.82
N ASP A 210 16.53 -16.72 4.04
CA ASP A 210 17.02 -16.29 5.36
C ASP A 210 17.31 -14.79 5.48
N THR A 211 17.17 -14.03 4.39
CA THR A 211 17.55 -12.62 4.34
C THR A 211 16.64 -11.82 3.40
N GLY A 212 16.79 -10.50 3.46
CA GLY A 212 16.18 -9.64 2.48
C GLY A 212 17.02 -8.42 2.18
N TYR A 213 16.69 -7.82 1.05
CA TYR A 213 17.51 -6.81 0.43
C TYR A 213 16.67 -5.60 0.11
N SER A 214 17.06 -4.47 0.70
CA SER A 214 16.38 -3.20 0.52
C SER A 214 17.03 -2.43 -0.62
N PHE A 215 16.24 -1.98 -1.59
CA PHE A 215 16.69 -1.10 -2.66
C PHE A 215 15.88 0.19 -2.63
N VAL A 216 16.55 1.31 -2.89
CA VAL A 216 15.90 2.61 -3.05
C VAL A 216 16.46 3.28 -4.29
N TYR A 217 15.56 3.56 -5.21
CA TYR A 217 15.81 4.27 -6.45
C TYR A 217 15.37 5.72 -6.28
N VAL A 218 16.32 6.65 -6.38
CA VAL A 218 16.07 8.08 -6.19
C VAL A 218 16.17 8.78 -7.54
N SER A 219 15.23 9.66 -7.86
CA SER A 219 15.27 10.45 -9.09
C SER A 219 14.90 11.91 -8.84
N ASN A 220 15.51 12.80 -9.64
CA ASN A 220 15.08 14.20 -9.75
C ASN A 220 13.75 14.33 -10.53
N ASN A 221 13.31 13.27 -11.23
CA ASN A 221 12.05 13.25 -11.95
C ASN A 221 10.90 12.86 -11.01
N LEU A 222 9.80 13.63 -11.04
CA LEU A 222 8.63 13.45 -10.16
C LEU A 222 7.39 12.92 -10.88
N SER A 223 7.49 12.53 -12.16
CA SER A 223 6.33 12.13 -12.95
C SER A 223 5.70 10.81 -12.48
N HIS A 224 6.52 9.95 -11.87
CA HIS A 224 6.16 8.58 -11.47
C HIS A 224 5.54 7.77 -12.62
N ASP A 225 5.87 8.15 -13.85
CA ASP A 225 5.24 7.58 -15.02
C ASP A 225 5.77 6.18 -15.35
N LYS A 226 5.15 5.59 -16.37
CA LYS A 226 5.53 4.28 -16.90
C LYS A 226 7.01 4.16 -17.28
N TYR A 227 7.68 5.24 -17.69
CA TYR A 227 9.09 5.20 -18.09
C TYR A 227 10.01 5.21 -16.86
N CYS A 228 9.66 5.98 -15.84
CA CYS A 228 10.35 5.95 -14.55
C CYS A 228 10.29 4.55 -13.93
N ILE A 229 9.10 3.93 -13.96
CA ILE A 229 8.89 2.56 -13.47
C ILE A 229 9.70 1.56 -14.30
N THR A 230 9.69 1.67 -15.63
CA THR A 230 10.52 0.80 -16.48
C THR A 230 12.00 0.92 -16.12
N ALA A 231 12.53 2.14 -16.00
CA ALA A 231 13.95 2.34 -15.70
C ALA A 231 14.36 1.75 -14.34
N ALA A 232 13.51 1.90 -13.33
CA ALA A 232 13.75 1.32 -12.00
C ALA A 232 13.64 -0.21 -11.99
N LEU A 233 12.64 -0.77 -12.67
CA LEU A 233 12.49 -2.23 -12.78
C LEU A 233 13.63 -2.85 -13.57
N ASP A 234 13.99 -2.32 -14.74
CA ASP A 234 15.10 -2.85 -15.55
C ASP A 234 16.39 -2.97 -14.69
N ASP A 235 16.73 -1.92 -13.94
CA ASP A 235 17.88 -1.93 -13.02
C ASP A 235 17.74 -2.96 -11.88
N LEU A 236 16.56 -3.04 -11.27
CA LEU A 236 16.28 -3.98 -10.20
C LEU A 236 16.46 -5.42 -10.67
N PHE A 237 15.91 -5.77 -11.83
CA PHE A 237 16.05 -7.12 -12.38
C PHE A 237 17.51 -7.44 -12.72
N ASP A 238 18.26 -6.50 -13.30
CA ASP A 238 19.70 -6.69 -13.56
C ASP A 238 20.47 -6.98 -12.27
N LYS A 239 20.22 -6.21 -11.20
CA LYS A 239 20.84 -6.42 -9.88
C LYS A 239 20.43 -7.75 -9.24
N LEU A 240 19.17 -8.13 -9.36
CA LEU A 240 18.70 -9.42 -8.85
C LEU A 240 19.39 -10.58 -9.58
N LYS A 241 19.54 -10.52 -10.91
CA LYS A 241 20.27 -11.54 -11.69
C LYS A 241 21.74 -11.66 -11.31
N ILE A 242 22.42 -10.52 -11.12
CA ILE A 242 23.83 -10.51 -10.70
C ILE A 242 23.97 -11.15 -9.31
N LYS A 243 23.01 -10.88 -8.43
CA LYS A 243 23.07 -11.28 -7.04
C LYS A 243 22.60 -12.70 -6.77
N PHE A 244 21.67 -13.18 -7.58
CA PHE A 244 21.12 -14.53 -7.56
C PHE A 244 21.42 -15.18 -8.92
N ASN A 245 22.59 -15.79 -9.04
CA ASN A 245 23.05 -16.45 -10.26
C ASN A 245 22.15 -17.62 -10.70
N GLU A 246 21.42 -18.22 -9.76
CA GLU A 246 20.47 -19.32 -9.98
C GLU A 246 19.02 -18.84 -10.16
N LEU A 247 18.79 -17.53 -10.28
CA LEU A 247 17.46 -16.93 -10.36
C LEU A 247 16.67 -17.47 -11.56
N LYS A 248 15.52 -18.09 -11.28
CA LYS A 248 14.56 -18.60 -12.27
C LYS A 248 13.29 -17.78 -12.28
N GLU A 249 12.79 -17.40 -11.10
CA GLU A 249 11.46 -16.80 -10.95
C GLU A 249 11.50 -15.58 -10.04
N VAL A 250 10.84 -14.51 -10.48
CA VAL A 250 10.59 -13.32 -9.66
C VAL A 250 9.09 -13.05 -9.58
N HIS A 251 8.59 -12.98 -8.35
CA HIS A 251 7.22 -12.58 -8.03
C HIS A 251 7.20 -11.14 -7.50
N VAL A 252 6.60 -10.21 -8.25
CA VAL A 252 6.55 -8.79 -7.85
C VAL A 252 5.19 -8.45 -7.26
N PHE A 253 5.17 -7.89 -6.05
CA PHE A 253 3.98 -7.40 -5.35
C PHE A 253 4.00 -5.88 -5.30
N SER A 254 2.85 -5.25 -5.53
CA SER A 254 2.66 -3.80 -5.35
C SER A 254 1.27 -3.49 -4.79
N ASP A 255 1.06 -2.26 -4.32
CA ASP A 255 -0.22 -1.77 -3.81
C ASP A 255 -1.33 -1.69 -4.89
N GLY A 256 -0.96 -1.87 -6.16
CA GLY A 256 -1.87 -1.81 -7.30
C GLY A 256 -2.35 -0.41 -7.63
N ALA A 257 -1.60 0.65 -7.28
CA ALA A 257 -1.91 2.02 -7.68
C ALA A 257 -2.07 2.10 -9.20
N ALA A 258 -3.23 2.58 -9.66
CA ALA A 258 -3.60 2.56 -11.08
C ALA A 258 -2.70 3.43 -11.96
N GLN A 259 -2.15 4.51 -11.41
CA GLN A 259 -1.26 5.43 -12.13
C GLN A 259 0.13 4.82 -12.39
N GLN A 260 0.53 3.85 -11.58
CA GLN A 260 1.89 3.32 -11.54
C GLN A 260 1.91 1.86 -11.97
N PHE A 261 1.21 1.00 -11.22
CA PHE A 261 1.35 -0.44 -11.34
C PHE A 261 0.21 -1.10 -12.11
N LYS A 262 -1.04 -0.87 -11.69
CA LYS A 262 -2.19 -1.63 -12.18
C LYS A 262 -2.74 -1.07 -13.49
N GLN A 263 -1.92 -1.13 -14.55
CA GLN A 263 -2.20 -0.54 -15.85
C GLN A 263 -1.56 -1.30 -17.02
N LYS A 264 -2.12 -1.08 -18.23
CA LYS A 264 -1.69 -1.74 -19.48
C LYS A 264 -0.19 -1.59 -19.77
N PHE A 265 0.41 -0.44 -19.43
CA PHE A 265 1.82 -0.18 -19.69
C PHE A 265 2.74 -1.07 -18.87
N LEU A 266 2.45 -1.23 -17.56
CA LEU A 266 3.24 -2.15 -16.73
C LEU A 266 3.07 -3.58 -17.24
N PHE A 267 1.84 -4.01 -17.50
CA PHE A 267 1.59 -5.39 -17.95
C PHE A 267 2.35 -5.70 -19.24
N ARG A 268 2.35 -4.78 -20.21
CA ARG A 268 3.15 -4.93 -21.43
C ARG A 268 4.65 -4.88 -21.15
N ASN A 269 5.11 -4.00 -20.26
CA ASN A 269 6.52 -3.88 -19.93
C ASN A 269 7.05 -5.18 -19.28
N LEU A 270 6.27 -5.78 -18.38
CA LEU A 270 6.61 -7.05 -17.75
C LEU A 270 6.78 -8.19 -18.76
N CYS A 271 6.02 -8.20 -19.87
CA CYS A 271 6.22 -9.17 -20.94
C CYS A 271 7.61 -9.11 -21.59
N ARG A 272 8.35 -8.00 -21.49
CA ARG A 272 9.74 -7.91 -21.98
C ARG A 272 10.73 -8.63 -21.08
N LEU A 273 10.36 -8.85 -19.82
CA LEU A 273 11.18 -9.48 -18.80
C LEU A 273 10.86 -10.97 -18.66
N PHE A 274 10.09 -11.56 -19.58
CA PHE A 274 9.48 -12.89 -19.47
C PHE A 274 10.47 -14.05 -19.27
N GLU A 275 11.76 -13.86 -19.59
CA GLU A 275 12.80 -14.87 -19.34
C GLU A 275 13.15 -15.01 -17.86
N THR A 276 12.88 -13.99 -17.03
CA THR A 276 13.23 -13.96 -15.60
C THR A 276 12.10 -13.51 -14.69
N PHE A 277 11.09 -12.84 -15.23
CA PHE A 277 9.88 -12.45 -14.53
C PHE A 277 8.81 -13.52 -14.69
N ASP A 278 8.29 -14.03 -13.58
CA ASP A 278 7.17 -14.97 -13.61
C ASP A 278 5.83 -14.23 -13.51
N SER A 279 5.58 -13.58 -12.37
CA SER A 279 4.27 -13.02 -12.08
C SER A 279 4.26 -11.76 -11.21
N GLY A 280 3.25 -10.93 -11.48
CA GLY A 280 2.96 -9.68 -10.80
C GLY A 280 1.66 -9.80 -10.03
N HIS A 281 1.67 -9.39 -8.77
CA HIS A 281 0.57 -9.48 -7.85
C HIS A 281 0.24 -8.09 -7.29
N PHE A 282 -1.04 -7.82 -7.10
CA PHE A 282 -1.52 -6.53 -6.62
C PHE A 282 -2.32 -6.73 -5.34
N PHE A 283 -1.98 -6.00 -4.28
CA PHE A 283 -2.79 -6.02 -3.07
C PHE A 283 -4.16 -5.40 -3.32
N ALA A 284 -5.12 -5.72 -2.44
CA ALA A 284 -6.40 -5.02 -2.43
C ALA A 284 -6.16 -3.53 -2.10
N THR A 285 -6.97 -2.64 -2.68
CA THR A 285 -6.84 -1.19 -2.49
C THR A 285 -6.74 -0.81 -1.00
N SER A 286 -5.72 -0.02 -0.66
CA SER A 286 -5.38 0.41 0.70
C SER A 286 -4.89 -0.70 1.65
N HIS A 287 -4.52 -1.87 1.14
CA HIS A 287 -3.96 -2.99 1.93
C HIS A 287 -2.58 -3.46 1.44
N GLY A 288 -1.89 -2.65 0.63
CA GLY A 288 -0.55 -2.96 0.12
C GLY A 288 0.61 -2.39 0.93
N LYS A 289 0.33 -1.72 2.04
CA LYS A 289 1.37 -1.15 2.92
C LYS A 289 2.23 -2.26 3.51
N GLY A 290 3.54 -2.02 3.59
CA GLY A 290 4.48 -3.02 4.08
C GLY A 290 5.87 -2.47 4.34
N VAL A 291 6.88 -3.32 4.16
CA VAL A 291 8.28 -3.00 4.44
C VAL A 291 8.80 -1.83 3.59
N VAL A 292 8.30 -1.70 2.36
CA VAL A 292 8.67 -0.65 1.39
C VAL A 292 8.37 0.76 1.90
N ASP A 293 7.24 0.95 2.59
CA ASP A 293 6.92 2.22 3.26
C ASP A 293 7.96 2.55 4.35
N GLY A 294 8.35 1.53 5.13
CA GLY A 294 9.32 1.65 6.22
C GLY A 294 10.72 2.01 5.71
N ILE A 295 11.15 1.43 4.60
CA ILE A 295 12.42 1.75 3.93
C ILE A 295 12.42 3.22 3.51
N GLY A 296 11.38 3.66 2.80
CA GLY A 296 11.23 5.04 2.35
C GLY A 296 11.21 6.03 3.52
N GLY A 297 10.43 5.75 4.57
CA GLY A 297 10.38 6.59 5.77
C GLY A 297 11.73 6.67 6.50
N SER A 298 12.43 5.54 6.62
CA SER A 298 13.72 5.46 7.32
C SER A 298 14.81 6.26 6.60
N ILE A 299 14.95 6.08 5.29
CA ILE A 299 16.01 6.75 4.52
C ILE A 299 15.78 8.27 4.45
N LYS A 300 14.54 8.70 4.25
CA LYS A 300 14.16 10.12 4.29
C LYS A 300 14.47 10.73 5.65
N ARG A 301 14.22 10.01 6.75
CA ARG A 301 14.52 10.50 8.09
C ARG A 301 16.02 10.67 8.33
N LEU A 302 16.85 9.77 7.82
CA LEU A 302 18.31 9.87 7.90
C LEU A 302 18.83 11.09 7.14
N VAL A 303 18.38 11.29 5.90
CA VAL A 303 18.77 12.44 5.08
C VAL A 303 18.26 13.74 5.70
N TYR A 304 16.99 13.79 6.13
CA TYR A 304 16.40 14.97 6.77
C TYR A 304 17.17 15.40 8.02
N ARG A 305 17.56 14.46 8.88
CA ARG A 305 18.40 14.79 10.06
C ARG A 305 19.75 15.39 9.69
N SER A 306 20.32 14.95 8.57
CA SER A 306 21.59 15.48 8.08
C SER A 306 21.43 16.90 7.51
N ILE A 307 20.30 17.18 6.86
CA ILE A 307 19.93 18.54 6.44
C ILE A 307 19.79 19.45 7.66
N LEU A 308 19.08 18.99 8.71
CA LEU A 308 18.93 19.75 9.95
C LEU A 308 20.27 20.03 10.66
N SER A 309 21.30 19.19 10.45
CA SER A 309 22.66 19.44 10.93
C SER A 309 23.51 20.31 10.00
N GLY A 310 22.90 20.95 9.00
CA GLY A 310 23.56 21.87 8.06
C GLY A 310 24.09 21.24 6.77
N GLN A 311 23.87 19.95 6.51
CA GLN A 311 24.26 19.37 5.22
C GLN A 311 23.35 19.85 4.09
N LYS A 312 23.94 20.19 2.95
CA LYS A 312 23.20 20.62 1.77
C LYS A 312 22.76 19.41 0.94
N CYS A 313 21.46 19.32 0.64
CA CYS A 313 20.88 18.29 -0.21
C CYS A 313 20.01 18.95 -1.29
N THR A 314 20.47 18.95 -2.55
CA THR A 314 19.80 19.69 -3.65
C THR A 314 19.42 18.85 -4.86
N SER A 315 19.75 17.56 -4.84
CA SER A 315 19.52 16.62 -5.94
C SER A 315 19.39 15.18 -5.42
N ALA A 316 19.00 14.26 -6.31
CA ALA A 316 19.04 12.83 -6.06
C ALA A 316 20.47 12.32 -5.75
N ALA A 317 21.47 12.80 -6.48
CA ALA A 317 22.88 12.51 -6.22
C ALA A 317 23.33 12.91 -4.80
N ASP A 318 22.96 14.12 -4.35
CA ASP A 318 23.24 14.58 -2.98
C ASP A 318 22.52 13.69 -1.95
N PHE A 319 21.24 13.38 -2.20
CA PHE A 319 20.43 12.53 -1.33
C PHE A 319 21.10 11.16 -1.14
N ILE A 320 21.53 10.53 -2.24
CA ILE A 320 22.20 9.22 -2.22
C ILE A 320 23.53 9.31 -1.48
N THR A 321 24.33 10.34 -1.74
CA THR A 321 25.63 10.54 -1.07
C THR A 321 25.46 10.65 0.44
N ILE A 322 24.52 11.49 0.89
CA ILE A 322 24.21 11.65 2.31
C ILE A 322 23.71 10.32 2.89
N ALA A 323 22.75 9.68 2.22
CA ALA A 323 22.15 8.44 2.69
C ALA A 323 23.18 7.31 2.85
N ARG A 324 24.10 7.13 1.89
CA ARG A 324 25.19 6.14 1.95
C ARG A 324 26.14 6.39 3.13
N SER A 325 26.35 7.64 3.53
CA SER A 325 27.14 7.95 4.72
C SER A 325 26.46 7.56 6.04
N LYS A 326 25.15 7.28 6.01
CA LYS A 326 24.34 6.97 7.21
C LYS A 326 23.89 5.51 7.29
N THR A 327 23.88 4.78 6.17
CA THR A 327 23.49 3.37 6.14
C THR A 327 24.16 2.62 4.99
N ASN A 328 24.55 1.37 5.26
CA ASN A 328 25.01 0.39 4.29
C ASN A 328 24.01 -0.77 4.09
N ASN A 329 22.90 -0.78 4.83
CA ASN A 329 21.89 -1.84 4.77
C ASN A 329 20.89 -1.68 3.62
N ILE A 330 20.91 -0.53 2.94
CA ILE A 330 19.99 -0.19 1.85
C ILE A 330 20.82 0.14 0.62
N GLU A 331 20.57 -0.58 -0.46
CA GLU A 331 21.21 -0.33 -1.75
C GLU A 331 20.56 0.87 -2.43
N LEU A 332 21.33 1.95 -2.56
CA LEU A 332 20.87 3.23 -3.08
C LEU A 332 21.31 3.40 -4.53
N CYS A 333 20.35 3.66 -5.41
CA CYS A 333 20.56 3.78 -6.86
C CYS A 333 19.95 5.09 -7.38
N GLU A 334 20.65 5.77 -8.27
CA GLU A 334 20.11 6.94 -8.96
C GLU A 334 19.42 6.49 -10.25
N ILE A 335 18.19 6.98 -10.47
CA ILE A 335 17.53 6.90 -11.78
C ILE A 335 17.71 8.26 -12.45
N GLU A 336 18.81 8.37 -13.18
CA GLU A 336 19.14 9.56 -13.98
C GLU A 336 18.17 9.73 -15.15
N GLN A 337 18.00 10.98 -15.60
CA GLN A 337 17.05 11.34 -16.65
C GLN A 337 17.30 10.58 -17.96
N TYR A 338 18.56 10.34 -18.34
CA TYR A 338 18.89 9.62 -19.56
C TYR A 338 18.34 8.18 -19.58
N ARG A 339 18.21 7.52 -18.41
CA ARG A 339 17.63 6.16 -18.33
C ARG A 339 16.12 6.19 -18.60
N ILE A 340 15.45 7.22 -18.10
CA ILE A 340 14.01 7.46 -18.34
C ILE A 340 13.80 7.77 -19.83
N ASP A 341 14.63 8.64 -20.41
CA ASP A 341 14.56 9.00 -21.83
C ASP A 341 14.82 7.79 -22.74
N ASN A 342 15.78 6.94 -22.38
CA ASN A 342 16.04 5.69 -23.08
C ASN A 342 14.85 4.71 -23.00
N ALA A 343 14.20 4.59 -21.83
CA ALA A 343 12.98 3.80 -21.69
C ALA A 343 11.87 4.35 -22.60
N LYS A 344 11.71 5.68 -22.65
CA LYS A 344 10.74 6.35 -23.51
C LYS A 344 11.01 6.09 -24.99
N ILE A 345 12.23 6.29 -25.46
CA ILE A 345 12.61 6.03 -26.87
C ILE A 345 12.27 4.60 -27.28
N LYS A 346 12.56 3.62 -26.41
CA LYS A 346 12.31 2.20 -26.67
C LYS A 346 10.82 1.81 -26.66
N LEU A 347 10.01 2.46 -25.82
CA LEU A 347 8.66 1.97 -25.48
C LEU A 347 7.51 2.85 -25.96
N GLU A 348 7.75 4.12 -26.28
CA GLU A 348 6.69 5.08 -26.61
C GLU A 348 5.79 4.58 -27.73
N ARG A 349 6.37 4.08 -28.84
CA ARG A 349 5.59 3.57 -29.98
C ARG A 349 4.69 2.40 -29.59
N ILE A 350 5.21 1.45 -28.79
CA ILE A 350 4.42 0.31 -28.30
C ILE A 350 3.30 0.84 -27.40
N PHE A 351 3.63 1.71 -26.45
CA PHE A 351 2.67 2.22 -25.47
C PHE A 351 1.54 3.04 -26.09
N GLN A 352 1.81 3.76 -27.17
CA GLN A 352 0.79 4.51 -27.90
C GLN A 352 -0.26 3.60 -28.58
N SER A 353 0.13 2.43 -29.10
CA SER A 353 -0.80 1.49 -29.74
C SER A 353 -1.53 0.57 -28.76
N LEU A 354 -1.09 0.50 -27.49
CA LEU A 354 -1.68 -0.42 -26.51
C LEU A 354 -3.15 -0.15 -26.22
N LYS A 355 -3.98 -1.19 -26.38
CA LYS A 355 -5.33 -1.24 -25.83
C LYS A 355 -5.30 -1.56 -24.33
N SER A 356 -6.32 -1.08 -23.61
CA SER A 356 -6.48 -1.39 -22.19
C SER A 356 -6.92 -2.84 -21.99
N VAL A 357 -6.43 -3.50 -20.94
CA VAL A 357 -6.89 -4.84 -20.56
C VAL A 357 -8.29 -4.72 -19.92
N PRO A 358 -9.30 -5.47 -20.39
CA PRO A 358 -10.63 -5.43 -19.80
C PRO A 358 -10.61 -5.71 -18.29
N GLU A 359 -11.45 -4.99 -17.54
CA GLU A 359 -11.59 -5.16 -16.09
C GLU A 359 -10.28 -5.01 -15.29
N THR A 360 -9.30 -4.23 -15.79
CA THR A 360 -7.97 -4.06 -15.15
C THR A 360 -8.05 -3.82 -13.64
N LYS A 361 -9.02 -3.00 -13.17
CA LYS A 361 -9.21 -2.71 -11.74
C LYS A 361 -9.50 -3.95 -10.88
N LYS A 362 -10.09 -5.00 -11.45
CA LYS A 362 -10.44 -6.25 -10.75
C LYS A 362 -9.32 -7.31 -10.78
N ILE A 363 -8.28 -7.12 -11.60
CA ILE A 363 -7.16 -8.06 -11.72
C ILE A 363 -6.28 -7.96 -10.47
N HIS A 364 -5.88 -9.05 -9.82
CA HIS A 364 -4.88 -8.98 -8.72
C HIS A 364 -3.69 -9.90 -8.95
N SER A 365 -3.63 -10.56 -10.10
CA SER A 365 -2.49 -11.36 -10.53
C SER A 365 -2.37 -11.31 -12.04
N VAL A 366 -1.13 -11.18 -12.52
CA VAL A 366 -0.74 -11.24 -13.92
C VAL A 366 0.46 -12.17 -14.03
N LYS A 367 0.41 -13.18 -14.88
CA LYS A 367 1.55 -14.04 -15.21
C LYS A 367 1.89 -13.83 -16.68
N VAL A 368 3.17 -13.65 -16.97
CA VAL A 368 3.59 -13.50 -18.36
C VAL A 368 3.63 -14.86 -19.04
N LEU A 369 3.04 -14.96 -20.22
CA LEU A 369 3.00 -16.20 -21.01
C LEU A 369 3.93 -16.14 -22.21
N SER A 370 4.14 -14.94 -22.77
CA SER A 370 5.05 -14.69 -23.88
C SER A 370 5.39 -13.21 -23.95
N ASN A 371 6.25 -12.84 -24.90
CA ASN A 371 6.59 -11.45 -25.21
C ASN A 371 5.39 -10.50 -25.39
N ASN A 372 4.22 -11.02 -25.79
CA ASN A 372 3.03 -10.21 -26.10
C ASN A 372 1.75 -10.74 -25.44
N SER A 373 1.82 -11.63 -24.45
CA SER A 373 0.61 -12.14 -23.80
C SER A 373 0.79 -12.37 -22.31
N ILE A 374 -0.33 -12.20 -21.61
CA ILE A 374 -0.44 -12.43 -20.17
C ILE A 374 -1.64 -13.32 -19.85
N GLU A 375 -1.50 -14.09 -18.79
CA GLU A 375 -2.61 -14.65 -18.02
C GLU A 375 -2.94 -13.68 -16.89
N HIS A 376 -4.22 -13.47 -16.58
CA HIS A 376 -4.61 -12.65 -15.45
C HIS A 376 -5.80 -13.24 -14.67
N LYS A 377 -5.81 -12.95 -13.36
CA LYS A 377 -6.77 -13.52 -12.39
C LYS A 377 -7.36 -12.45 -11.48
N TYR A 378 -8.54 -12.71 -10.94
CA TYR A 378 -9.20 -11.84 -9.95
C TYR A 378 -8.44 -11.79 -8.62
N TYR A 379 -7.77 -12.87 -8.25
CA TYR A 379 -6.83 -12.97 -7.13
C TYR A 379 -5.79 -14.07 -7.44
N SER A 380 -4.63 -14.00 -6.80
CA SER A 380 -3.45 -14.81 -7.17
C SER A 380 -3.69 -16.31 -7.12
N SER A 381 -4.37 -16.79 -6.09
CA SER A 381 -4.72 -18.21 -5.91
C SER A 381 -6.00 -18.63 -6.63
N SER A 382 -6.58 -17.79 -7.50
CA SER A 382 -7.79 -18.15 -8.23
C SER A 382 -7.51 -19.25 -9.27
N LEU A 383 -8.48 -20.16 -9.40
CA LEU A 383 -8.49 -21.17 -10.46
C LEU A 383 -8.99 -20.58 -11.78
N THR A 384 -9.86 -19.57 -11.71
CA THR A 384 -10.38 -18.89 -12.90
C THR A 384 -9.35 -17.91 -13.42
N LYS A 385 -8.98 -18.09 -14.68
CA LYS A 385 -7.99 -17.28 -15.38
C LYS A 385 -8.49 -16.85 -16.75
N LYS A 386 -8.05 -15.67 -17.17
CA LYS A 386 -8.29 -15.12 -18.51
C LYS A 386 -6.93 -14.83 -19.16
N THR A 387 -6.88 -14.90 -20.48
CA THR A 387 -5.68 -14.56 -21.25
C THR A 387 -5.92 -13.28 -22.03
N HIS A 388 -4.92 -12.40 -22.06
CA HIS A 388 -4.92 -11.21 -22.88
C HIS A 388 -3.68 -11.20 -23.77
N ARG A 389 -3.87 -10.94 -25.06
CA ARG A 389 -2.79 -10.77 -26.04
C ARG A 389 -2.74 -9.30 -26.44
N PHE A 390 -1.58 -8.69 -26.32
CA PHE A 390 -1.34 -7.33 -26.79
C PHE A 390 -1.20 -7.36 -28.31
N GLU A 391 -2.10 -6.67 -29.00
CA GLU A 391 -1.94 -6.31 -30.42
C GLU A 391 -0.94 -5.15 -30.46
N ILE A 392 0.17 -5.32 -31.21
CA ILE A 392 1.26 -4.34 -31.31
C ILE A 392 1.25 -3.73 -32.69
#